data_AF-T0DKS2-F1
#
_entry.id   AF-T0DKS2-F1
#
_cell.length_a   1.000
_cell.length_b   1.000
_cell.length_c   1.000
_cell.angle_alpha   90.00
_cell.angle_beta   90.00
_cell.angle_gamma   90.00
#
_symmetry.space_group_name_H-M   'P 1'
#
loop_
_entity.id
_entity.type
_entity.pdbx_description
1 polymer ?
#
loop_
_entity_poly.entity_id
_entity_poly.type
_entity_poly.pdbx_seq_one_letter_code
_entity_poly.pdbx_strand_id
1 'polypeptide(L)'
;MKTLNSFNPLEKRTYKFKKAHIEFFCPLCRTQRAVITNPHMNAKNYLQVFMLTVATTGILYPFVSFAGVFSFFLYWAGFEAALRLNFKKEIPCPHCGFDAAWYKKDVRMAKSKVKEFWQTRGGHAQIAPENVEQAFADMN
;
A
#
# COMPACT_ATOMS: atom_id res chain seq x y z
N MET A 1 -14.29 14.74 -30.69
CA MET A 1 -14.05 13.44 -30.03
C MET A 1 -12.55 13.15 -30.13
N LYS A 2 -11.74 13.53 -29.13
CA LYS A 2 -10.30 13.23 -29.13
C LYS A 2 -10.13 11.85 -28.51
N THR A 3 -9.90 10.85 -29.35
CA THR A 3 -9.50 9.50 -28.93
C THR A 3 -8.13 9.59 -28.26
N LEU A 4 -8.04 9.20 -26.98
CA LEU A 4 -6.80 9.06 -26.23
C LEU A 4 -6.02 7.82 -26.74
N ASN A 5 -5.55 7.86 -27.99
CA ASN A 5 -5.13 6.68 -28.74
C ASN A 5 -3.61 6.43 -28.77
N SER A 6 -2.88 6.79 -27.73
CA SER A 6 -1.53 6.24 -27.53
C SER A 6 -1.17 6.13 -26.04
N PHE A 7 -2.06 5.55 -25.25
CA PHE A 7 -1.60 4.97 -23.99
C PHE A 7 -0.69 3.78 -24.35
N ASN A 8 0.60 3.89 -24.07
CA ASN A 8 1.51 2.74 -24.01
C ASN A 8 1.64 2.34 -22.53
N PRO A 9 0.62 1.71 -21.91
CA PRO A 9 0.82 1.11 -20.61
C PRO A 9 1.98 0.12 -20.76
N LEU A 10 2.79 -0.04 -19.70
CA LEU A 10 3.69 -1.18 -19.62
C LEU A 10 2.82 -2.44 -19.52
N GLU A 11 2.33 -2.93 -20.67
CA GLU A 11 1.46 -4.11 -20.80
C GLU A 11 2.15 -5.36 -20.24
N LYS A 12 3.49 -5.35 -20.24
CA LYS A 12 4.32 -6.34 -19.59
C LYS A 12 5.27 -5.67 -18.62
N ARG A 13 5.31 -6.19 -17.38
CA ARG A 13 6.34 -5.81 -16.42
C ARG A 13 7.70 -6.35 -16.83
N THR A 14 8.76 -5.61 -16.49
CA THR A 14 10.16 -6.03 -16.65
C THR A 14 10.55 -7.20 -15.73
N TYR A 15 9.85 -7.38 -14.61
CA TYR A 15 10.10 -8.50 -13.68
C TYR A 15 8.81 -9.03 -13.02
N LYS A 16 8.82 -10.33 -12.70
CA LYS A 16 7.73 -11.05 -12.02
C LYS A 16 7.94 -11.01 -10.51
N PHE A 17 6.90 -10.68 -9.73
CA PHE A 17 6.97 -10.80 -8.27
C PHE A 17 6.90 -12.26 -7.87
N LYS A 18 7.81 -12.68 -6.99
CA LYS A 18 7.99 -14.10 -6.65
C LYS A 18 6.83 -14.68 -5.82
N LYS A 19 6.02 -13.84 -5.16
CA LYS A 19 4.85 -14.22 -4.32
C LYS A 19 3.85 -13.06 -4.16
N ALA A 20 3.18 -12.65 -5.23
CA ALA A 20 2.13 -11.63 -5.12
C ALA A 20 0.91 -12.22 -4.40
N HIS A 21 0.41 -11.53 -3.37
CA HIS A 21 -0.83 -11.92 -2.69
C HIS A 21 -2.06 -11.48 -3.48
N ILE A 22 -1.98 -10.32 -4.13
CA ILE A 22 -3.06 -9.76 -4.95
C ILE A 22 -2.43 -9.20 -6.22
N GLU A 23 -2.90 -9.62 -7.38
CA GLU A 23 -2.55 -9.03 -8.66
C GLU A 23 -3.78 -8.30 -9.24
N PHE A 24 -3.61 -7.08 -9.70
CA PHE A 24 -4.69 -6.28 -10.28
C PHE A 24 -4.14 -5.27 -11.28
N PHE A 25 -4.98 -4.73 -12.16
CA PHE A 25 -4.60 -3.64 -13.06
C PHE A 25 -5.03 -2.30 -12.46
N CYS A 26 -4.20 -1.27 -12.62
CA CYS A 26 -4.65 0.08 -12.28
C CYS A 26 -5.77 0.52 -13.23
N PRO A 27 -6.92 0.99 -12.75
CA PRO A 27 -7.99 1.41 -13.64
C PRO A 27 -7.62 2.68 -14.45
N LEU A 28 -6.80 3.56 -13.86
CA LEU A 28 -6.40 4.81 -14.50
C LEU A 28 -5.31 4.63 -15.57
N CYS A 29 -4.21 3.95 -15.25
CA CYS A 29 -3.07 3.82 -16.16
C CYS A 29 -2.93 2.42 -16.80
N ARG A 30 -3.84 1.49 -16.47
CA ARG A 30 -3.85 0.08 -16.93
C ARG A 30 -2.57 -0.71 -16.68
N THR A 31 -1.63 -0.17 -15.91
CA THR A 31 -0.42 -0.89 -15.51
C THR A 31 -0.76 -2.03 -14.56
N GLN A 32 -0.20 -3.21 -14.81
CA GLN A 32 -0.34 -4.35 -13.92
C GLN A 32 0.33 -4.06 -12.56
N ARG A 33 -0.37 -4.29 -11.45
CA ARG A 33 0.11 -4.15 -10.06
C ARG A 33 -0.04 -5.42 -9.25
N ALA A 34 0.82 -5.54 -8.25
CA ALA A 34 0.88 -6.70 -7.38
C ALA A 34 1.22 -6.20 -5.98
N VAL A 35 0.43 -6.63 -5.01
CA VAL A 35 0.67 -6.36 -3.59
C VAL A 35 1.30 -7.61 -2.99
N ILE A 36 2.48 -7.44 -2.40
CA ILE A 36 3.29 -8.54 -1.87
C ILE A 36 3.03 -8.71 -0.39
N THR A 37 2.62 -7.64 0.30
CA THR A 37 2.32 -7.69 1.72
C THR A 37 0.91 -8.25 1.97
N ASN A 38 0.80 -9.10 2.97
CA ASN A 38 -0.48 -9.55 3.50
C ASN A 38 -0.85 -8.66 4.69
N PRO A 39 -2.06 -8.06 4.75
CA PRO A 39 -2.48 -7.24 5.88
C PRO A 39 -2.75 -8.05 7.16
N HIS A 40 -2.80 -9.38 7.08
CA HIS A 40 -3.04 -10.26 8.22
C HIS A 40 -1.74 -10.83 8.80
N MET A 41 -1.74 -11.04 10.11
CA MET A 41 -0.60 -11.65 10.79
C MET A 41 -0.52 -13.14 10.51
N ASN A 42 0.68 -13.59 10.13
CA ASN A 42 0.97 -15.01 9.94
C ASN A 42 1.44 -15.66 11.25
N ALA A 43 1.38 -16.99 11.36
CA ALA A 43 1.85 -17.74 12.52
C ALA A 43 3.29 -17.41 12.93
N LYS A 44 4.16 -17.13 11.94
CA LYS A 44 5.55 -16.68 12.17
C LYS A 44 5.62 -15.34 12.92
N ASN A 45 4.71 -14.41 12.65
CA ASN A 45 4.67 -13.12 13.33
C ASN A 45 4.27 -13.30 14.80
N TYR A 46 3.31 -14.19 15.08
CA TYR A 46 2.94 -14.53 16.46
C TYR A 46 4.11 -15.17 17.21
N LEU A 47 4.86 -16.08 16.57
CA LEU A 47 6.05 -16.67 17.16
C LEU A 47 7.12 -15.62 17.48
N GLN A 48 7.33 -14.65 16.58
CA GLN A 48 8.26 -13.53 16.82
C GLN A 48 7.82 -12.66 18.00
N VAL A 49 6.54 -12.26 18.04
CA VAL A 49 5.98 -11.47 19.16
C VAL A 49 6.12 -12.21 20.48
N PHE A 50 5.84 -13.51 20.50
CA PHE A 50 6.02 -14.34 21.69
C PHE A 50 7.47 -14.40 22.15
N MET A 51 8.42 -14.70 21.25
CA MET A 51 9.85 -14.75 21.59
C MET A 51 10.37 -13.38 22.08
N LEU A 52 9.96 -12.29 21.44
CA LEU A 52 10.28 -10.93 21.88
C LEU A 52 9.73 -10.64 23.28
N THR A 53 8.50 -11.04 23.56
CA THR A 53 7.87 -10.84 24.87
C THR A 53 8.64 -11.58 25.96
N VAL A 54 8.99 -12.85 25.73
CA VAL A 54 9.75 -13.66 26.69
C VAL A 54 11.14 -13.06 26.91
N ALA A 55 11.85 -12.68 25.85
CA ALA A 55 13.17 -12.07 25.94
C ALA A 55 13.13 -10.75 26.73
N THR A 56 12.20 -9.86 26.40
CA THR A 56 12.03 -8.57 27.06
C THR A 56 11.63 -8.72 28.52
N THR A 57 10.73 -9.65 28.84
CA THR A 57 10.33 -9.95 30.22
C THR A 57 11.52 -10.51 31.01
N GLY A 58 12.33 -11.39 30.42
CA GLY A 58 13.52 -11.94 31.07
C GLY A 58 14.59 -10.88 31.37
N ILE A 59 14.85 -9.98 30.41
CA ILE A 59 15.82 -8.89 30.57
C ILE A 59 15.36 -7.86 31.62
N LEU A 60 14.07 -7.51 31.61
CA LEU A 60 13.50 -6.49 32.50
C LEU A 60 12.95 -7.07 33.81
N TYR A 61 13.06 -8.37 34.05
CA TYR A 61 12.59 -9.04 35.27
C TYR A 61 13.00 -8.36 36.58
N PRO A 62 14.27 -7.91 36.79
CA PRO A 62 14.63 -7.26 38.05
C PRO A 62 13.95 -5.90 38.28
N PHE A 63 13.43 -5.26 37.24
CA PHE A 63 12.80 -3.92 37.35
C PHE A 63 11.28 -3.98 37.41
N VAL A 64 10.66 -4.81 36.56
CA VAL A 64 9.20 -4.86 36.38
C VAL A 64 8.60 -6.22 36.74
N SER A 65 9.43 -7.19 37.15
CA SER A 65 8.99 -8.55 37.52
C SER A 65 8.07 -9.15 36.44
N PHE A 66 6.93 -9.73 36.83
CA PHE A 66 5.96 -10.31 35.89
C PHE A 66 5.14 -9.28 35.10
N ALA A 67 5.18 -7.99 35.45
CA ALA A 67 4.50 -6.95 34.67
C ALA A 67 5.10 -6.81 33.25
N GLY A 68 6.32 -7.31 33.03
CA GLY A 68 6.94 -7.39 31.71
C GLY A 68 6.11 -8.14 30.66
N VAL A 69 5.23 -9.07 31.07
CA VAL A 69 4.33 -9.80 30.16
C VAL A 69 3.38 -8.85 29.40
N PHE A 70 3.06 -7.68 29.96
CA PHE A 70 2.23 -6.68 29.27
C PHE A 70 2.90 -6.14 27.99
N SER A 71 4.22 -6.28 27.85
CA SER A 71 4.93 -5.96 26.60
C SER A 71 4.40 -6.74 25.39
N PHE A 72 3.74 -7.90 25.61
CA PHE A 72 3.04 -8.65 24.56
C PHE A 72 2.05 -7.78 23.78
N PHE A 73 1.20 -7.03 24.48
CA PHE A 73 0.19 -6.18 23.84
C PHE A 73 0.82 -5.03 23.04
N LEU A 74 1.93 -4.48 23.54
CA LEU A 74 2.68 -3.43 22.84
C LEU A 74 3.30 -3.97 21.54
N TYR A 75 3.96 -5.13 21.60
CA TYR A 75 4.54 -5.76 20.42
C TYR A 75 3.47 -6.20 19.43
N TRP A 76 2.37 -6.76 19.93
CA TRP A 76 1.23 -7.15 19.09
C TRP A 76 0.65 -5.95 18.33
N ALA A 77 0.33 -4.87 19.04
CA ALA A 77 -0.18 -3.64 18.42
C ALA A 77 0.83 -3.03 17.44
N GLY A 78 2.12 -3.03 17.79
CA GLY A 78 3.19 -2.56 16.91
C GLY A 78 3.32 -3.37 15.62
N PHE A 79 3.26 -4.70 15.69
CA PHE A 79 3.30 -5.57 14.52
C PHE A 79 2.06 -5.39 13.63
N GLU A 80 0.87 -5.31 14.22
CA GLU A 80 -0.36 -5.07 13.49
C GLU A 80 -0.34 -3.72 12.77
N ALA A 81 0.13 -2.67 13.46
CA ALA A 81 0.30 -1.34 12.87
C ALA A 81 1.32 -1.36 11.73
N ALA A 82 2.49 -1.99 11.92
CA ALA A 82 3.53 -2.06 10.91
C ALA A 82 3.07 -2.79 9.64
N LEU A 83 2.37 -3.91 9.78
CA LEU A 83 1.82 -4.66 8.64
C LEU A 83 0.78 -3.85 7.89
N ARG A 84 -0.15 -3.20 8.60
CA ARG A 84 -1.16 -2.32 7.98
C ARG A 84 -0.55 -1.13 7.26
N LEU A 85 0.49 -0.52 7.85
CA LEU A 85 1.19 0.62 7.25
C LEU A 85 1.96 0.20 6.00
N ASN A 86 2.66 -0.94 6.03
CA ASN A 86 3.36 -1.47 4.87
C ASN A 86 2.39 -1.82 3.74
N PHE A 87 1.28 -2.48 4.06
CA PHE A 87 0.21 -2.75 3.09
C PHE A 87 -0.31 -1.46 2.47
N LYS A 88 -0.60 -0.43 3.28
CA LYS A 88 -1.09 0.86 2.80
C LYS A 88 -0.09 1.58 1.88
N LYS A 89 1.22 1.37 2.04
CA LYS A 89 2.25 1.94 1.16
C LYS A 89 2.32 1.26 -0.21
N GLU A 90 1.89 0.00 -0.32
CA GLU A 90 1.93 -0.76 -1.58
C GLU A 90 0.70 -0.53 -2.49
N ILE A 91 -0.40 -0.02 -1.95
CA ILE A 91 -1.66 0.21 -2.69
C ILE A 91 -1.55 1.33 -3.76
N PRO A 92 -0.94 2.51 -3.49
CA PRO A 92 -0.89 3.61 -4.45
C PRO A 92 -0.06 3.30 -5.70
N CYS A 93 -0.39 3.94 -6.83
CA CYS A 93 0.39 3.73 -8.05
C CYS A 93 1.75 4.40 -7.95
N PRO A 94 2.85 3.71 -8.29
CA PRO A 94 4.11 4.39 -8.53
C PRO A 94 4.12 5.19 -9.85
N HIS A 95 3.27 4.86 -10.82
CA HIS A 95 3.27 5.52 -12.13
C HIS A 95 2.33 6.73 -12.22
N CYS A 96 1.10 6.60 -11.71
CA CYS A 96 0.06 7.62 -11.85
C CYS A 96 -0.48 8.19 -10.54
N GLY A 97 0.04 7.77 -9.38
CA GLY A 97 -0.46 8.19 -8.06
C GLY A 97 -1.84 7.66 -7.67
N PHE A 98 -2.55 6.90 -8.53
CA PHE A 98 -3.90 6.41 -8.24
C PHE A 98 -3.92 5.41 -7.07
N ASP A 99 -4.73 5.71 -6.05
CA ASP A 99 -4.95 4.92 -4.85
C ASP A 99 -6.37 4.33 -4.82
N ALA A 100 -6.47 3.02 -4.99
CA ALA A 100 -7.73 2.29 -5.02
C ALA A 100 -8.46 2.29 -3.66
N ALA A 101 -7.73 2.36 -2.54
CA ALA A 101 -8.33 2.40 -1.22
C ALA A 101 -9.04 3.74 -0.96
N TRP A 102 -8.49 4.84 -1.48
CA TRP A 102 -9.18 6.13 -1.46
C TRP A 102 -10.32 6.19 -2.45
N TYR A 103 -10.17 5.66 -3.67
CA TYR A 103 -11.27 5.65 -4.65
C TYR A 103 -12.54 4.98 -4.10
N LYS A 104 -12.40 3.85 -3.40
CA LYS A 104 -13.53 3.15 -2.78
C LYS A 104 -14.17 3.94 -1.62
N LYS A 105 -13.42 4.80 -0.94
CA LYS A 105 -13.88 5.58 0.21
C LYS A 105 -14.43 6.94 -0.18
N ASP A 106 -13.67 7.68 -1.00
CA ASP A 106 -13.98 9.01 -1.49
C ASP A 106 -13.23 9.28 -2.81
N VAL A 107 -14.00 9.40 -3.89
CA VAL A 107 -13.48 9.70 -5.23
C VAL A 107 -12.80 11.07 -5.28
N ARG A 108 -13.28 12.06 -4.50
CA ARG A 108 -12.70 13.42 -4.50
C ARG A 108 -11.28 13.41 -3.96
N MET A 109 -11.04 12.68 -2.87
CA MET A 109 -9.70 12.58 -2.31
C MET A 109 -8.76 11.78 -3.23
N ALA A 110 -9.26 10.73 -3.89
CA ALA A 110 -8.48 10.00 -4.89
C ALA A 110 -8.02 10.92 -6.04
N LYS A 111 -8.91 11.78 -6.55
CA LYS A 111 -8.58 12.79 -7.58
C LYS A 111 -7.52 13.77 -7.07
N SER A 112 -7.69 14.30 -5.86
CA SER A 112 -6.73 15.23 -5.25
C SER A 112 -5.32 14.63 -5.16
N LYS A 113 -5.21 13.36 -4.75
CA LYS A 113 -3.91 12.67 -4.62
C LYS A 113 -3.23 12.41 -5.95
N VAL A 114 -3.98 12.09 -6.99
CA VAL A 114 -3.42 11.95 -8.34
C VAL A 114 -2.88 13.30 -8.83
N LYS A 115 -3.63 14.38 -8.61
CA LYS A 115 -3.20 15.75 -8.96
C LYS A 115 -1.92 16.15 -8.21
N GLU A 116 -1.89 15.94 -6.90
CA GLU A 116 -0.72 16.18 -6.06
C GLU A 116 0.50 15.37 -6.53
N PHE A 117 0.31 14.08 -6.82
CA PHE A 117 1.38 13.20 -7.28
C PHE A 117 2.04 13.72 -8.56
N TRP A 118 1.27 14.28 -9.51
CA TRP A 118 1.83 14.84 -10.74
C TRP A 118 2.48 16.20 -10.56
N GLN A 119 1.96 17.04 -9.65
CA GLN A 119 2.58 18.30 -9.31
C GLN A 119 3.97 18.09 -8.66
N THR A 120 4.10 17.09 -7.80
CA THR A 120 5.36 16.84 -7.06
C THR A 120 6.38 16.04 -7.85
N ARG A 121 5.97 14.99 -8.58
CA ARG A 121 6.92 14.02 -9.17
C ARG A 121 7.05 14.08 -10.68
N GLY A 122 6.30 14.95 -11.36
CA GLY A 122 6.25 14.97 -12.83
C GLY A 122 5.77 13.61 -13.34
N GLY A 123 4.46 13.39 -13.30
CA GLY A 123 3.88 12.15 -13.83
C GLY A 123 4.39 11.85 -15.25
N HIS A 124 4.46 10.57 -15.63
CA HIS A 124 4.77 10.22 -17.03
C HIS A 124 3.87 11.05 -17.97
N ALA A 125 4.50 11.75 -18.89
CA ALA A 125 4.10 13.03 -19.52
C ALA A 125 2.82 13.05 -20.39
N GLN A 126 1.82 12.18 -20.15
CA GLN A 126 0.74 11.94 -21.12
C GLN A 126 -0.68 12.09 -20.57
N ILE A 127 -0.83 12.31 -19.26
CA ILE A 127 -2.10 12.82 -18.70
C ILE A 127 -1.73 14.10 -17.96
N ALA A 128 -2.18 15.24 -18.47
CA ALA A 128 -2.04 16.53 -17.82
C ALA A 128 -3.13 16.67 -16.73
N PRO A 129 -2.93 17.47 -15.67
CA PRO A 129 -3.91 17.65 -14.60
C PRO A 129 -5.31 18.05 -15.09
N GLU A 130 -5.42 18.68 -16.26
CA GLU A 130 -6.68 19.00 -16.94
C GLU A 130 -7.50 17.78 -17.39
N ASN A 131 -6.86 16.64 -17.69
CA ASN A 131 -7.52 15.44 -18.23
C ASN A 131 -7.89 14.41 -17.15
N VAL A 132 -7.58 14.69 -15.88
CA VAL A 132 -7.86 13.78 -14.75
C VAL A 132 -9.36 13.59 -14.56
N GLU A 133 -10.16 14.64 -14.70
CA GLU A 133 -11.61 14.54 -14.52
C GLU A 133 -12.27 13.65 -15.57
N GLN A 134 -11.83 13.77 -16.82
CA GLN A 134 -12.31 12.97 -17.93
C GLN A 134 -11.89 11.49 -17.78
N ALA A 135 -10.64 11.23 -17.39
CA ALA A 135 -10.16 9.87 -17.16
C ALA A 135 -10.88 9.14 -16.00
N PHE A 136 -11.32 9.87 -14.96
CA PHE A 136 -12.14 9.29 -13.90
C PHE A 136 -13.62 9.11 -14.32
N ALA A 137 -14.12 9.93 -15.25
CA ALA A 137 -15.46 9.75 -15.80
C ALA A 137 -15.54 8.47 -16.66
N ASP A 138 -14.47 8.16 -17.41
CA ASP A 138 -14.35 6.94 -18.22
C ASP A 138 -14.21 5.64 -17.39
N MET A 139 -14.05 5.75 -16.06
CA MET A 139 -13.96 4.61 -15.14
C MET A 139 -15.32 4.17 -14.56
N ASN A 140 -16.37 4.99 -14.71
CA ASN A 140 -17.75 4.69 -14.31
C ASN A 140 -18.54 4.08 -15.46
#